data_AF-A0A2V8ZV49-F1
#
_entry.id   AF-A0A2V8ZV49-F1
#
_cell.length_a   1.000
_cell.length_b   1.000
_cell.length_c   1.000
_cell.angle_alpha   90.00
_cell.angle_beta   90.00
_cell.angle_gamma   90.00
#
_symmetry.space_group_name_H-M   'P 1'
#
loop_
_entity.id
_entity.type
_entity.pdbx_description
1 polymer ?
#
loop_
_entity_poly.entity_id
_entity_poly.type
_entity_poly.pdbx_seq_one_letter_code
_entity_poly.pdbx_strand_id
1 'polypeptide(L)'
;MELARSCGMSGSASFERGYNLPELVLIICTLEIQTVFLGGYRFEASLSRSWPARNVITDDGAMLIMETSPREFYIIGSGLTISFARDPDTDSGIAGIETVEQVTRVSGRWITERRLNGDQTNQGRQLLLDPHRPQIYRVRLYSIIPKQGS
;
A
#
# COMPACT_ATOMS: atom_id res chain seq x y z
N MET A 1 20.80 -1.00 -1.06
CA MET A 1 20.49 0.41 -1.39
C MET A 1 19.69 0.38 -2.68
N GLU A 2 18.37 0.26 -2.55
CA GLU A 2 17.46 0.35 -3.69
C GLU A 2 16.63 1.60 -3.47
N LEU A 3 16.75 2.56 -4.38
CA LEU A 3 15.96 3.77 -4.35
C LEU A 3 14.56 3.36 -4.84
N ALA A 4 13.53 3.52 -3.99
CA ALA A 4 12.14 3.38 -4.42
C ALA A 4 11.93 4.15 -5.73
N ARG A 5 11.73 3.41 -6.82
CA ARG A 5 11.58 3.99 -8.16
C ARG A 5 10.20 4.64 -8.24
N SER A 6 10.20 5.96 -8.35
CA SER A 6 9.02 6.82 -8.43
C SER A 6 8.77 7.21 -9.89
N CYS A 7 7.55 7.03 -10.38
CA CYS A 7 7.07 7.59 -11.65
C CYS A 7 5.85 8.47 -11.34
N GLY A 8 5.95 9.78 -11.60
CA GLY A 8 5.01 10.81 -11.13
C GLY A 8 5.37 11.32 -9.73
N MET A 9 5.11 12.60 -9.40
CA MET A 9 5.59 13.31 -8.19
C MET A 9 5.38 12.53 -6.87
N SER A 10 6.34 11.69 -6.50
CA SER A 10 6.41 11.03 -5.20
C SER A 10 7.79 11.25 -4.61
N GLY A 11 7.82 11.58 -3.32
CA GLY A 11 9.04 11.84 -2.57
C GLY A 11 9.37 10.62 -1.71
N SER A 12 10.51 9.99 -1.96
CA SER A 12 11.07 8.98 -1.06
C SER A 12 11.96 9.65 -0.02
N ALA A 13 11.85 9.22 1.24
CA ALA A 13 12.71 9.70 2.31
C ALA A 13 13.28 8.48 3.04
N SER A 14 14.49 8.06 2.65
CA SER A 14 15.24 7.00 3.34
C SER A 14 16.06 7.63 4.46
N PHE A 15 15.80 7.23 5.71
CA PHE A 15 16.58 7.68 6.87
C PHE A 15 17.64 6.64 7.19
N GLU A 16 18.90 6.88 6.81
CA GLU A 16 20.01 5.97 7.13
C GLU A 16 20.74 6.42 8.39
N ARG A 17 20.38 5.84 9.54
CA ARG A 17 21.14 5.98 10.78
C ARG A 17 21.36 4.61 11.40
N GLY A 18 22.41 3.89 11.01
CA GLY A 18 23.08 2.79 11.75
C GLY A 18 22.28 1.58 12.26
N TYR A 19 20.96 1.60 12.15
CA TYR A 19 20.00 0.55 12.46
C TYR A 19 19.28 0.22 11.14
N ASN A 20 18.89 -1.04 10.92
CA ASN A 20 18.03 -1.43 9.80
C ASN A 20 16.67 -0.74 9.97
N LEU A 21 16.59 0.52 9.54
CA LEU A 21 15.41 1.35 9.68
C LEU A 21 14.40 0.96 8.59
N PRO A 22 13.09 0.95 8.93
CA PRO A 22 12.07 0.65 7.94
C PRO A 22 12.12 1.68 6.81
N GLU A 23 12.08 1.20 5.57
CA GLU A 23 12.00 2.08 4.40
C GLU A 23 10.62 2.74 4.36
N LEU A 24 10.61 4.06 4.19
CA LEU A 24 9.41 4.90 4.23
C LEU A 24 9.28 5.67 2.92
N VAL A 25 8.11 5.59 2.31
CA VAL A 25 7.80 6.27 1.05
C VAL A 25 6.53 7.10 1.21
N LEU A 26 6.59 8.37 0.84
CA LEU A 26 5.44 9.27 0.80
C LEU A 26 4.92 9.38 -0.64
N ILE A 27 3.61 9.19 -0.78
CA ILE A 27 2.90 9.25 -2.05
C ILE A 27 1.78 10.28 -1.95
N ILE A 28 1.79 11.26 -2.83
CA ILE A 28 0.74 12.28 -2.97
C ILE A 28 0.12 12.08 -4.35
N CYS A 29 -1.20 11.97 -4.41
CA CYS A 29 -1.96 11.70 -5.63
C CYS A 29 -3.01 12.81 -5.80
N THR A 30 -2.88 13.64 -6.83
CA THR A 30 -3.86 14.68 -7.14
C THR A 30 -4.62 14.39 -8.44
N LEU A 31 -4.02 13.68 -9.40
CA LEU A 31 -4.66 13.37 -10.70
C LEU A 31 -4.18 12.07 -11.36
N GLU A 32 -2.88 11.77 -11.29
CA GLU A 32 -2.27 10.62 -11.94
C GLU A 32 -2.14 9.40 -11.01
N ILE A 33 -2.11 8.21 -11.59
CA ILE A 33 -1.80 6.98 -10.85
C ILE A 33 -0.33 7.04 -10.45
N GLN A 34 -0.06 6.87 -9.17
CA GLN A 34 1.27 6.83 -8.62
C GLN A 34 1.71 5.39 -8.38
N THR A 35 2.88 5.03 -8.89
CA THR A 35 3.47 3.70 -8.70
C THR A 35 4.71 3.78 -7.84
N VAL A 36 4.80 2.92 -6.83
CA VAL A 36 5.96 2.77 -5.96
C VAL A 36 6.35 1.30 -5.83
N PHE A 37 7.65 1.04 -5.80
CA PHE A 37 8.22 -0.27 -5.55
C PHE A 37 8.86 -0.28 -4.15
N LEU A 38 8.50 -1.26 -3.33
CA LEU A 38 8.95 -1.38 -1.94
C LEU A 38 8.86 -2.85 -1.48
N GLY A 39 9.90 -3.39 -0.85
CA GLY A 39 9.90 -4.77 -0.34
C GLY A 39 9.70 -5.86 -1.41
N GLY A 40 10.03 -5.56 -2.67
CA GLY A 40 9.77 -6.42 -3.83
C GLY A 40 8.29 -6.47 -4.26
N TYR A 41 7.49 -5.49 -3.84
CA TYR A 41 6.10 -5.33 -4.27
C TYR A 41 5.93 -4.01 -5.00
N ARG A 42 5.01 -3.99 -5.96
CA ARG A 42 4.55 -2.80 -6.65
C ARG A 42 3.22 -2.35 -6.07
N PHE A 43 3.15 -1.08 -5.67
CA PHE A 43 1.98 -0.41 -5.14
C PHE A 43 1.52 0.62 -6.16
N GLU A 44 0.30 0.47 -6.65
CA GLU A 44 -0.33 1.42 -7.58
C GLU A 44 -1.46 2.13 -6.86
N ALA A 45 -1.30 3.43 -6.62
CA ALA A 45 -2.27 4.28 -5.93
C ALA A 45 -2.98 5.19 -6.93
N SER A 46 -4.30 5.28 -6.79
CA SER A 46 -5.14 6.15 -7.61
C SER A 46 -6.22 6.79 -6.74
N LEU A 47 -6.74 7.95 -7.13
CA LEU A 47 -7.84 8.59 -6.41
C LEU A 47 -9.07 7.66 -6.31
N SER A 48 -9.66 7.61 -5.13
CA SER A 48 -10.88 6.83 -4.89
C SER A 48 -12.06 7.40 -5.68
N ARG A 49 -12.74 6.52 -6.42
CA ARG A 49 -13.91 6.86 -7.23
C ARG A 49 -15.13 6.10 -6.73
N SER A 50 -16.30 6.74 -6.77
CA SER A 50 -17.57 6.13 -6.39
C SER A 50 -17.93 5.04 -7.38
N TRP A 51 -18.61 4.01 -6.91
CA TRP A 51 -19.16 2.96 -7.77
C TRP A 51 -20.69 3.02 -7.69
N PRO A 52 -21.44 2.91 -8.80
CA PRO A 52 -21.03 2.65 -10.18
C PRO A 52 -20.68 3.90 -11.01
N ALA A 53 -20.95 5.11 -10.50
CA ALA A 53 -20.88 6.35 -11.27
C ALA A 53 -19.44 6.83 -11.61
N ARG A 54 -18.41 6.25 -10.99
CA ARG A 54 -16.97 6.62 -11.13
C ARG A 54 -16.68 8.10 -10.86
N ASN A 55 -17.57 8.78 -10.13
CA ASN A 55 -17.32 10.16 -9.72
C ASN A 55 -16.17 10.15 -8.72
N VAL A 56 -15.27 11.11 -8.87
CA VAL A 56 -14.21 11.35 -7.90
C VAL A 56 -14.88 11.65 -6.55
N ILE A 57 -14.60 10.84 -5.52
CA ILE A 57 -15.17 11.05 -4.17
C ILE A 57 -14.36 12.13 -3.44
N THR A 58 -13.13 12.36 -3.89
CA THR A 58 -12.12 13.19 -3.24
C THR A 58 -11.27 13.89 -4.28
N ASP A 59 -11.17 15.22 -4.24
CA ASP A 59 -10.37 15.96 -5.22
C ASP A 59 -8.87 15.66 -5.09
N ASP A 60 -8.42 15.21 -3.91
CA ASP A 60 -7.04 14.85 -3.61
C ASP A 60 -6.95 13.61 -2.69
N GLY A 61 -5.83 12.90 -2.73
CA GLY A 61 -5.54 11.78 -1.84
C GLY A 61 -4.03 11.62 -1.58
N ALA A 62 -3.68 11.12 -0.41
CA ALA A 62 -2.28 10.92 -0.05
C ALA A 62 -2.13 9.68 0.82
N MET A 63 -0.98 9.02 0.68
CA MET A 63 -0.59 7.96 1.60
C MET A 63 0.90 7.97 1.89
N LEU A 64 1.24 7.52 3.09
CA LEU A 64 2.57 7.14 3.49
C LEU A 64 2.59 5.62 3.66
N ILE A 65 3.59 4.97 3.06
CA ILE A 65 3.81 3.53 3.20
C ILE A 65 5.16 3.27 3.87
N MET A 66 5.17 2.30 4.77
CA MET A 66 6.36 1.87 5.50
C MET A 66 6.44 0.35 5.50
N GLU A 67 7.56 -0.21 5.06
CA GLU A 67 7.85 -1.64 5.26
C GLU A 67 8.41 -1.87 6.66
N THR A 68 7.73 -2.68 7.47
CA THR A 68 8.14 -2.92 8.88
C THR A 68 8.75 -4.30 9.11
N SER A 69 8.40 -5.26 8.26
CA SER A 69 9.05 -6.55 8.13
C SER A 69 8.78 -7.10 6.72
N PRO A 70 9.50 -8.15 6.27
CA PRO A 70 9.24 -8.72 4.95
C PRO A 70 7.75 -9.05 4.77
N ARG A 71 7.16 -8.46 3.72
CA ARG A 71 5.74 -8.57 3.36
C ARG A 71 4.74 -7.89 4.30
N GLU A 72 5.18 -7.10 5.29
CA GLU A 72 4.33 -6.35 6.21
C GLU A 72 4.53 -4.85 6.07
N PHE A 73 3.44 -4.16 5.73
CA PHE A 73 3.43 -2.74 5.42
C PHE A 73 2.43 -2.01 6.30
N TYR A 74 2.81 -0.83 6.77
CA TYR A 74 1.90 0.15 7.35
C TYR A 74 1.60 1.21 6.31
N ILE A 75 0.32 1.43 6.04
CA ILE A 75 -0.17 2.44 5.11
C ILE A 75 -1.01 3.43 5.90
N ILE A 76 -0.65 4.71 5.82
CA ILE A 76 -1.36 5.81 6.49
C ILE A 76 -1.85 6.75 5.40
N GLY A 77 -3.16 6.94 5.26
CA GLY A 77 -3.66 7.81 4.21
C GLY A 77 -5.17 7.87 4.08
N SER A 78 -5.62 8.66 3.10
CA SER A 78 -7.03 8.85 2.75
C SER A 78 -7.19 9.14 1.24
N GLY A 79 -8.37 8.87 0.71
CA GLY A 79 -8.77 9.25 -0.65
C GLY A 79 -8.14 8.44 -1.78
N LEU A 80 -7.48 7.31 -1.46
CA LEU A 80 -6.82 6.46 -2.45
C LEU A 80 -7.37 5.04 -2.49
N THR A 81 -7.39 4.48 -3.69
CA THR A 81 -7.51 3.04 -3.93
C THR A 81 -6.14 2.51 -4.34
N ILE A 82 -5.67 1.49 -3.63
CA ILE A 82 -4.33 0.94 -3.77
C ILE A 82 -4.44 -0.48 -4.32
N SER A 83 -3.70 -0.76 -5.39
CA SER A 83 -3.54 -2.12 -5.94
C SER A 83 -2.15 -2.64 -5.62
N PHE A 84 -2.06 -3.95 -5.38
CA PHE A 84 -0.81 -4.62 -5.00
C PHE A 84 -0.43 -5.62 -6.08
N ALA A 85 0.83 -5.63 -6.48
CA ALA A 85 1.39 -6.62 -7.39
C ALA A 85 2.80 -7.03 -6.93
N ARG A 86 3.27 -8.17 -7.44
CA ARG A 86 4.68 -8.53 -7.28
C ARG A 86 5.50 -7.63 -8.20
N ASP A 87 6.63 -7.16 -7.72
CA ASP A 87 7.58 -6.45 -8.56
C ASP A 87 8.18 -7.42 -9.59
N PRO A 88 8.00 -7.18 -10.90
CA PRO A 88 8.56 -8.04 -11.94
C PRO A 88 10.08 -8.10 -11.94
N ASP A 89 10.77 -7.09 -11.40
CA ASP A 89 12.23 -7.08 -11.29
C ASP A 89 12.72 -7.94 -10.11
N THR A 90 11.83 -8.30 -9.19
CA THR A 90 12.16 -9.19 -8.07
C THR A 90 12.05 -10.67 -8.44
N ASP A 91 10.90 -11.11 -8.97
CA ASP A 91 10.67 -12.47 -9.45
C ASP A 91 9.40 -12.57 -10.32
N SER A 92 9.17 -13.75 -10.92
CA SER A 92 7.97 -14.06 -11.71
C SER A 92 6.74 -14.43 -10.86
N GLY A 93 6.79 -14.15 -9.56
CA GLY A 93 5.71 -14.45 -8.64
C GLY A 93 4.49 -13.57 -8.85
N ILE A 94 3.39 -14.00 -8.25
CA ILE A 94 2.15 -13.24 -8.17
C ILE A 94 1.93 -12.87 -6.71
N ALA A 95 1.60 -11.62 -6.44
CA ALA A 95 1.28 -11.14 -5.11
C ALA A 95 -0.23 -11.13 -4.85
N GLY A 96 -0.60 -11.27 -3.58
CA GLY A 96 -1.97 -11.07 -3.13
C GLY A 96 -2.01 -10.57 -1.69
N ILE A 97 -3.19 -10.15 -1.26
CA ILE A 97 -3.43 -9.68 0.10
C ILE A 97 -3.61 -10.90 1.03
N GLU A 98 -2.72 -11.04 2.02
CA GLU A 98 -2.86 -12.04 3.09
C GLU A 98 -3.86 -11.52 4.14
N THR A 99 -3.63 -10.31 4.65
CA THR A 99 -4.48 -9.67 5.66
C THR A 99 -4.48 -8.15 5.49
N VAL A 100 -5.62 -7.50 5.76
CA VAL A 100 -5.68 -6.06 5.98
C VAL A 100 -6.40 -5.77 7.28
N GLU A 101 -5.75 -4.97 8.12
CA GLU A 101 -6.28 -4.56 9.41
C GLU A 101 -6.21 -3.04 9.53
N GLN A 102 -7.32 -2.42 9.89
CA GLN A 102 -7.29 -1.05 10.37
C GLN A 102 -6.80 -1.07 11.82
N VAL A 103 -5.80 -0.24 12.12
CA VAL A 103 -5.12 -0.23 13.41
C VAL A 103 -5.02 1.19 13.95
N THR A 104 -4.91 1.30 15.27
CA THR A 104 -4.53 2.54 15.96
C THR A 104 -3.33 2.31 16.85
N ARG A 105 -2.59 3.39 17.15
CA ARG A 105 -1.45 3.35 18.06
C ARG A 105 -1.83 4.01 19.38
N VAL A 106 -1.95 3.21 20.43
CA VAL A 106 -2.28 3.67 21.78
C VAL A 106 -1.14 3.27 22.71
N SER A 107 -0.56 4.25 23.42
CA SER A 107 0.52 4.03 24.39
C SER A 107 1.70 3.23 23.82
N GLY A 108 2.08 3.51 22.56
CA GLY A 108 3.19 2.85 21.88
C GLY A 108 2.89 1.45 21.34
N ARG A 109 1.67 0.93 21.52
CA ARG A 109 1.24 -0.38 21.02
C ARG A 109 0.27 -0.23 19.86
N TRP A 110 0.36 -1.14 18.89
CA TRP A 110 -0.61 -1.27 17.83
C TRP A 110 -1.82 -2.07 18.31
N ILE A 111 -3.01 -1.54 18.09
CA ILE A 111 -4.29 -2.16 18.41
C ILE A 111 -5.05 -2.33 17.11
N THR A 112 -5.52 -3.54 16.81
CA THR A 112 -6.38 -3.80 15.67
C THR A 112 -7.80 -3.36 16.00
N GLU A 113 -8.33 -2.41 15.23
CA GLU A 113 -9.70 -1.92 15.38
C GLU A 113 -10.68 -2.81 14.64
N ARG A 114 -10.34 -3.16 13.40
CA ARG A 114 -11.11 -4.10 12.57
C ARG A 114 -10.23 -4.73 11.51
N ARG A 115 -10.59 -5.95 11.13
CA ARG A 115 -10.04 -6.62 9.95
C ARG A 115 -10.95 -6.37 8.76
N LEU A 116 -10.39 -5.97 7.63
CA LEU A 116 -11.15 -5.73 6.41
C LEU A 116 -11.34 -7.04 5.63
N ASN A 117 -12.52 -7.21 5.04
CA ASN A 117 -12.91 -8.40 4.29
C ASN A 117 -13.11 -8.09 2.79
N GLY A 118 -13.59 -9.07 2.02
CA GLY A 118 -13.63 -9.04 0.55
C GLY A 118 -14.42 -7.89 -0.07
N ASP A 119 -15.46 -7.39 0.57
CA ASP A 119 -16.22 -6.20 0.15
C ASP A 119 -15.37 -4.91 0.27
N GLN A 120 -14.56 -4.83 1.31
CA GLN A 120 -13.69 -3.68 1.61
C GLN A 120 -12.33 -3.75 0.91
N THR A 121 -12.01 -4.88 0.28
CA THR A 121 -10.74 -5.12 -0.43
C THR A 121 -10.90 -5.42 -1.92
N ASN A 122 -12.07 -5.13 -2.50
CA ASN A 122 -12.43 -5.47 -3.88
C ASN A 122 -12.06 -6.92 -4.23
N GLN A 123 -12.56 -7.87 -3.42
CA GLN A 123 -12.26 -9.30 -3.45
C GLN A 123 -10.78 -9.64 -3.18
N GLY A 124 -10.13 -8.91 -2.27
CA GLY A 124 -8.73 -9.15 -1.89
C GLY A 124 -7.69 -8.62 -2.90
N ARG A 125 -8.10 -7.76 -3.82
CA ARG A 125 -7.23 -7.22 -4.89
C ARG A 125 -6.75 -5.80 -4.63
N GLN A 126 -7.51 -5.04 -3.85
CA GLN A 126 -7.24 -3.62 -3.62
C GLN A 126 -7.48 -3.25 -2.16
N LEU A 127 -6.88 -2.17 -1.69
CA LEU A 127 -7.22 -1.52 -0.43
C LEU A 127 -7.88 -0.19 -0.75
N LEU A 128 -9.10 0.01 -0.26
CA LEU A 128 -9.80 1.28 -0.35
C LEU A 128 -9.57 2.04 0.95
N LEU A 129 -8.89 3.18 0.87
CA LEU A 129 -8.75 4.08 2.00
C LEU A 129 -10.06 4.84 2.21
N ASP A 130 -10.30 5.27 3.44
CA ASP A 130 -11.41 6.18 3.74
C ASP A 130 -11.24 7.47 2.91
N PRO A 131 -12.31 7.98 2.27
CA PRO A 131 -12.21 9.13 1.37
C PRO A 131 -11.88 10.44 2.09
N HIS A 132 -12.20 10.59 3.38
CA HIS A 132 -12.15 11.89 4.05
C HIS A 132 -11.26 11.90 5.29
N ARG A 133 -11.00 10.73 5.88
CA ARG A 133 -10.27 10.63 7.15
C ARG A 133 -9.04 9.77 6.97
N PRO A 134 -7.83 10.29 7.25
CA PRO A 134 -6.63 9.46 7.29
C PRO A 134 -6.80 8.32 8.30
N GLN A 135 -6.59 7.09 7.83
CA GLN A 135 -6.59 5.89 8.66
C GLN A 135 -5.25 5.18 8.54
N ILE A 136 -4.94 4.32 9.51
CA ILE A 136 -3.74 3.47 9.47
C ILE A 136 -4.17 2.04 9.21
N TYR A 137 -3.54 1.42 8.21
CA TYR A 137 -3.75 0.05 7.82
C TYR A 137 -2.46 -0.75 7.96
N ARG A 138 -2.53 -1.88 8.65
CA ARG A 138 -1.51 -2.93 8.60
C ARG A 138 -1.89 -3.90 7.50
N VAL A 139 -1.06 -3.98 6.47
CA VAL A 139 -1.25 -4.86 5.30
C VAL A 139 -0.17 -5.93 5.31
N ARG A 140 -0.58 -7.19 5.18
CA ARG A 140 0.32 -8.30 4.91
C ARG A 140 0.06 -8.82 3.52
N LEU A 141 1.12 -9.00 2.75
CA LEU A 141 1.05 -9.54 1.40
C LEU A 141 1.65 -10.95 1.37
N TYR A 142 1.19 -11.78 0.47
CA TYR A 142 1.87 -13.03 0.12
C TYR A 142 2.36 -12.95 -1.32
N SER A 143 3.31 -13.80 -1.66
CA SER A 143 3.70 -14.07 -3.04
C SER A 143 3.76 -15.57 -3.29
N ILE A 144 3.38 -15.97 -4.51
CA ILE A 144 3.47 -17.35 -4.98
C ILE A 144 4.16 -17.36 -6.34
N ILE A 145 5.20 -18.18 -6.48
CA ILE A 145 5.84 -18.40 -7.78
C ILE A 145 5.08 -19.54 -8.47
N PRO A 146 4.44 -19.29 -9.62
CA PRO A 146 3.78 -20.35 -10.36
C PRO A 146 4.81 -21.42 -10.73
N LYS A 147 4.50 -22.69 -10.47
CA LYS A 147 5.32 -23.77 -11.00
C LYS A 147 5.18 -23.75 -12.52
N GLN A 148 6.29 -23.51 -13.22
CA GLN A 148 6.38 -23.75 -14.66
C GLN A 148 5.98 -25.21 -14.89
N GLY A 149 4.98 -25.45 -15.76
CA GLY A 149 4.48 -26.79 -16.03
C GLY A 149 5.61 -27.70 -16.49
N SER A 150 5.72 -28.87 -15.85
CA SER A 150 6.59 -29.98 -16.24
C SER A 150 6.07 -30.70 -17.47
#